data_AF-A0A5J4QQQ1-F1
#
_entry.id   AF-A0A5J4QQQ1-F1
#
_cell.length_a   1.000
_cell.length_b   1.000
_cell.length_c   1.000
_cell.angle_alpha   90.00
_cell.angle_beta   90.00
_cell.angle_gamma   90.00
#
_symmetry.space_group_name_H-M   'P 1'
#
loop_
_entity.id
_entity.type
_entity.pdbx_description
1 polymer ?
#
loop_
_entity_poly.entity_id
_entity_poly.type
_entity_poly.pdbx_seq_one_letter_code
_entity_poly.pdbx_strand_id
1 'polypeptide(L)'
;MTSYTNPRNKLILRRIIEVIKQSETDLDGTITITETDFKEILRQVKITDFNFNHVAGLKKVLSFENYKIIFKDIKVLKVEREREIQFTDMPEEYI
;
A
#
# COMPACT_ATOMS: atom_id res chain seq x y z
N MET A 1 17.63 -11.15 5.23
CA MET A 1 16.54 -10.23 4.85
C MET A 1 17.13 -8.85 4.65
N THR A 2 17.32 -8.43 3.40
CA THR A 2 17.71 -7.05 3.08
C THR A 2 16.46 -6.18 3.18
N SER A 3 16.36 -5.32 4.18
CA SER A 3 15.30 -4.30 4.27
C SER A 3 15.95 -2.94 4.11
N TYR A 4 15.21 -1.95 3.60
CA TYR A 4 15.72 -0.58 3.61
C TYR A 4 16.03 -0.13 5.05
N THR A 5 17.06 0.70 5.22
CA THR A 5 17.38 1.28 6.54
C THR A 5 16.17 1.99 7.11
N ASN A 6 15.95 1.84 8.42
CA ASN A 6 14.76 2.33 9.15
C ASN A 6 14.26 3.73 8.73
N PRO A 7 15.10 4.79 8.63
CA PRO A 7 14.63 6.11 8.21
C PRO A 7 14.17 6.15 6.75
N ARG A 8 14.87 5.46 5.84
CA ARG A 8 14.50 5.39 4.41
C ARG A 8 13.22 4.61 4.22
N ASN A 9 13.08 3.47 4.91
CA ASN A 9 11.89 2.64 4.86
C ASN A 9 10.63 3.41 5.30
N LYS A 10 10.72 4.17 6.40
CA LYS A 10 9.60 5.01 6.88
C LYS A 10 9.19 6.06 5.85
N LEU A 11 10.15 6.71 5.20
CA LEU A 11 9.86 7.73 4.21
C LEU A 11 9.16 7.15 2.97
N ILE A 12 9.65 6.01 2.47
CA ILE A 12 9.04 5.28 1.36
C ILE A 12 7.61 4.84 1.72
N LEU A 13 7.42 4.23 2.89
CA LEU A 13 6.11 3.79 3.36
C LEU A 13 5.10 4.93 3.40
N ARG A 14 5.48 6.05 4.03
CA ARG A 14 4.63 7.23 4.13
C ARG A 14 4.24 7.71 2.73
N ARG A 15 5.19 7.73 1.80
CA ARG A 15 4.91 8.18 0.45
C ARG A 15 3.98 7.23 -0.32
N ILE A 16 4.19 5.92 -0.19
CA ILE A 16 3.31 4.93 -0.82
C ILE A 16 1.86 5.18 -0.38
N ILE A 17 1.62 5.39 0.91
CA ILE A 17 0.27 5.70 1.43
C ILE A 17 -0.28 7.00 0.84
N GLU A 18 0.52 8.07 0.79
CA GLU A 18 0.09 9.34 0.21
C GLU A 18 -0.30 9.18 -1.27
N VAL A 19 0.49 8.45 -2.04
CA VAL A 19 0.18 8.16 -3.44
C VAL A 19 -1.09 7.33 -3.54
N ILE A 20 -1.29 6.32 -2.69
CA ILE A 20 -2.54 5.53 -2.67
C ILE A 20 -3.74 6.43 -2.38
N LYS A 21 -3.63 7.36 -1.42
CA LYS A 21 -4.72 8.27 -1.06
C LYS A 21 -5.02 9.33 -2.12
N GLN A 22 -4.00 9.75 -2.88
CA GLN A 22 -4.13 10.73 -3.95
C GLN A 22 -4.51 10.10 -5.29
N SER A 23 -4.24 8.81 -5.48
CA SER A 23 -4.61 8.09 -6.69
C SER A 23 -6.11 7.84 -6.68
N GLU A 24 -6.75 8.09 -7.82
CA GLU A 24 -8.12 7.63 -8.04
C GLU A 24 -8.13 6.10 -8.10
N THR A 25 -9.15 5.50 -7.49
CA THR A 25 -9.42 4.07 -7.63
C THR A 25 -9.79 3.78 -9.07
N ASP A 26 -9.21 2.72 -9.62
CA ASP A 26 -9.56 2.21 -10.95
C ASP A 26 -11.02 1.71 -10.97
N LEU A 27 -11.54 1.38 -12.16
CA LEU A 27 -12.95 0.95 -12.33
C LEU A 27 -13.32 -0.27 -11.47
N ASP A 28 -12.32 -1.09 -11.15
CA ASP A 28 -12.44 -2.29 -10.30
C ASP A 28 -12.30 -1.99 -8.79
N GLY A 29 -12.15 -0.73 -8.40
CA GLY A 29 -11.93 -0.33 -7.00
C GLY A 29 -10.50 -0.60 -6.49
N THR A 30 -9.59 -0.93 -7.40
CA THR A 30 -8.18 -1.21 -7.10
C THR A 30 -7.29 -0.02 -7.43
N ILE A 31 -6.18 0.12 -6.73
CA ILE A 31 -5.18 1.17 -6.94
C ILE A 31 -3.89 0.47 -7.32
N THR A 32 -3.44 0.72 -8.55
CA THR A 32 -2.16 0.19 -9.05
C THR A 32 -1.10 1.26 -8.93
N ILE A 33 0.03 0.91 -8.33
CA ILE A 33 1.16 1.79 -8.13
C ILE A 33 2.42 1.12 -8.65
N THR A 34 3.25 1.88 -9.34
CA THR A 34 4.48 1.40 -9.96
C THR A 34 5.68 2.18 -9.46
N GLU A 35 6.90 1.68 -9.68
CA GLU A 35 8.12 2.43 -9.33
C GLU A 35 8.14 3.85 -9.92
N THR A 36 7.48 4.04 -11.05
CA THR A 36 7.44 5.31 -11.80
C THR A 36 6.75 6.40 -10.98
N ASP A 37 5.70 6.05 -10.23
CA ASP A 37 4.91 6.97 -9.40
C ASP A 37 5.72 7.60 -8.26
N PHE A 38 6.80 6.93 -7.84
CA PHE A 38 7.69 7.43 -6.78
C PHE A 38 9.12 7.66 -7.25
N LYS A 39 9.39 7.62 -8.56
CA LYS A 39 10.75 7.72 -9.12
C LYS A 39 11.50 8.95 -8.62
N GLU A 40 10.80 10.08 -8.48
CA GLU A 40 11.37 11.32 -7.94
C GLU A 40 11.82 11.15 -6.47
N ILE A 41 11.04 10.45 -5.66
CA ILE A 41 11.32 10.25 -4.23
C ILE A 41 12.37 9.18 -4.03
N LEU A 42 12.35 8.12 -4.82
CA LEU A 42 13.42 7.13 -4.89
C LEU A 42 14.77 7.79 -5.20
N ARG A 43 14.77 8.77 -6.12
CA ARG A 43 15.94 9.60 -6.39
C ARG A 43 16.36 10.48 -5.20
N GLN A 44 15.41 11.10 -4.49
CA GLN A 44 15.71 11.87 -3.27
C GLN A 44 16.33 11.00 -2.16
N VAL A 45 15.85 9.76 -1.96
CA VAL A 45 16.39 8.83 -0.96
C VAL A 45 17.60 8.03 -1.44
N LYS A 46 18.09 8.31 -2.67
CA LYS A 46 19.21 7.62 -3.32
C LYS A 46 19.01 6.10 -3.38
N ILE A 47 17.78 5.68 -3.72
CA ILE A 47 17.44 4.28 -4.01
C ILE A 47 17.31 4.15 -5.52
N THR A 48 18.27 3.48 -6.13
CA THR A 48 18.32 3.22 -7.57
C THR A 48 17.70 1.88 -7.94
N ASP A 49 17.74 0.90 -7.04
CA ASP A 49 17.15 -0.44 -7.21
C ASP A 49 15.98 -0.61 -6.24
N PHE A 50 14.84 0.00 -6.58
CA PHE A 50 13.65 -0.08 -5.75
C PHE A 50 12.96 -1.44 -5.90
N ASN A 51 12.62 -2.03 -4.77
CA ASN A 51 11.91 -3.29 -4.74
C ASN A 51 10.94 -3.31 -3.55
N PHE A 52 9.65 -3.45 -3.86
CA PHE A 52 8.57 -3.49 -2.86
C PHE A 52 8.73 -4.63 -1.84
N ASN A 53 9.50 -5.67 -2.15
CA ASN A 53 9.79 -6.75 -1.21
C ASN A 53 10.74 -6.32 -0.08
N HIS A 54 11.52 -5.26 -0.27
CA HIS A 54 12.43 -4.71 0.74
C HIS A 54 11.77 -3.65 1.63
N VAL A 55 10.52 -3.27 1.31
CA VAL A 55 9.72 -2.33 2.13
C VAL A 55 9.11 -3.09 3.30
N ALA A 56 9.82 -3.08 4.43
CA ALA A 56 9.38 -3.75 5.64
C ALA A 56 8.15 -3.05 6.25
N GLY A 57 7.16 -3.82 6.69
CA GLY A 57 5.95 -3.28 7.32
C GLY A 57 4.89 -2.73 6.36
N LEU A 58 5.10 -2.79 5.05
CA LEU A 58 4.15 -2.32 4.04
C LEU A 58 2.75 -2.92 4.22
N LYS A 59 2.66 -4.25 4.36
CA LYS A 59 1.37 -4.94 4.58
C LYS A 59 0.64 -4.43 5.83
N LYS A 60 1.37 -4.29 6.96
CA LYS A 60 0.78 -3.86 8.23
C LYS A 60 0.23 -2.43 8.15
N VAL A 61 0.99 -1.55 7.50
CA VAL A 61 0.61 -0.14 7.35
C VAL A 61 -0.57 0.02 6.40
N LEU A 62 -0.60 -0.72 5.29
CA LEU A 62 -1.74 -0.73 4.38
C LEU A 62 -3.01 -1.23 5.07
N SER A 63 -2.94 -2.34 5.81
CA SER A 63 -4.09 -2.83 6.57
C SER A 63 -4.56 -1.85 7.63
N PHE A 64 -3.65 -1.09 8.27
CA PHE A 64 -4.04 -0.04 9.21
C PHE A 64 -4.81 1.10 8.54
N GLU A 65 -4.53 1.37 7.26
CA GLU A 65 -5.18 2.40 6.45
C GLU A 65 -6.40 1.87 5.68
N ASN A 66 -6.89 0.65 6.00
CA ASN A 66 -7.97 -0.05 5.31
C ASN A 66 -7.67 -0.34 3.82
N TYR A 67 -6.41 -0.71 3.52
CA TYR A 67 -6.00 -1.19 2.22
C TYR A 67 -5.46 -2.62 2.29
N LYS A 68 -5.88 -3.44 1.32
CA LYS A 68 -5.43 -4.82 1.16
C LYS A 68 -4.54 -4.94 -0.06
N ILE A 69 -3.40 -5.60 0.08
CA ILE A 69 -2.55 -5.92 -1.08
C ILE A 69 -3.21 -7.06 -1.85
N ILE A 70 -3.62 -6.80 -3.09
CA ILE A 70 -4.20 -7.82 -4.00
C ILE A 70 -3.09 -8.44 -4.84
N PHE A 71 -2.11 -7.63 -5.23
CA PHE A 71 -0.98 -8.08 -6.03
C PHE A 71 0.28 -7.33 -5.61
N LYS A 72 1.40 -8.05 -5.54
CA LYS A 72 2.70 -7.47 -5.21
C LYS A 72 3.78 -8.14 -6.04
N ASP A 73 4.49 -7.31 -6.77
CA ASP A 73 5.69 -7.66 -7.50
C ASP A 73 6.87 -6.79 -7.05
N ILE A 74 8.05 -6.95 -7.66
CA ILE A 74 9.26 -6.18 -7.36
C ILE A 74 8.99 -4.69 -7.63
N LYS A 75 8.35 -4.38 -8.76
CA LYS A 75 8.17 -3.00 -9.27
C LYS A 75 6.72 -2.52 -9.35
N VAL A 76 5.77 -3.39 -9.01
CA VAL A 76 4.33 -3.12 -9.09
C VAL A 76 3.66 -3.53 -7.79
N LEU A 77 2.79 -2.67 -7.27
CA LEU A 77 1.94 -2.94 -6.12
C LEU A 77 0.49 -2.62 -6.50
N LYS A 78 -0.42 -3.59 -6.36
CA LYS A 78 -1.86 -3.34 -6.45
C LYS A 78 -2.50 -3.51 -5.09
N VAL A 79 -3.27 -2.52 -4.69
CA VAL A 79 -4.02 -2.52 -3.44
C VAL A 79 -5.50 -2.30 -3.69
N GLU A 80 -6.34 -2.92 -2.88
CA GLU A 80 -7.78 -2.66 -2.81
C GLU A 80 -8.06 -1.83 -1.57
N ARG A 81 -9.08 -0.98 -1.61
CA ARG A 81 -9.63 -0.44 -0.39
C ARG A 81 -10.54 -1.48 0.26
N GLU A 82 -10.16 -1.96 1.45
CA GLU A 82 -11.07 -2.77 2.27
C GLU A 82 -12.21 -1.85 2.71
N ARG A 83 -13.42 -2.14 2.22
CA ARG A 83 -14.62 -1.58 2.82
C ARG A 83 -14.79 -2.26 4.18
N GLU A 84 -14.90 -1.48 5.24
CA GLU A 84 -15.39 -2.02 6.52
C GLU A 84 -16.71 -2.74 6.24
N ILE A 85 -16.73 -4.06 6.40
CA ILE A 85 -17.97 -4.80 6.53
C ILE A 85 -18.54 -4.32 7.87
N GLN A 86 -19.46 -3.37 7.83
CA GLN A 86 -20.29 -3.11 9.00
C GLN A 86 -21.10 -4.39 9.23
N PHE A 87 -20.77 -5.11 10.30
CA PHE A 87 -21.59 -6.21 10.81
C PHE A 87 -22.86 -5.62 11.42
N THR A 88 -23.77 -5.10 10.59
CA THR A 88 -25.06 -4.53 11.01
C THR A 88 -26.22 -5.17 10.26
N ASP A 89 -26.13 -6.48 9.97
CA ASP A 89 -27.28 -7.27 9.54
C ASP A 89 -27.16 -8.69 10.13
N MET A 90 -27.30 -8.78 11.45
CA MET A 90 -27.73 -10.03 12.07
C MET A 90 -29.26 -10.00 12.07
N PRO A 91 -29.95 -10.94 11.39
CA PRO A 91 -31.40 -11.00 11.46
C PRO A 91 -31.84 -11.21 12.91
N GLU A 92 -32.85 -10.46 13.35
CA GLU A 92 -33.49 -10.51 14.68
C GLU A 92 -34.16 -11.86 15.02
N GLU A 93 -33.82 -12.95 14.34
CA GLU A 93 -34.41 -14.28 14.58
C GLU A 93 -33.80 -15.01 15.79
N TYR A 94 -32.91 -14.35 16.53
CA TYR A 94 -32.22 -14.87 17.72
C TYR A 94 -32.33 -13.96 18.96
N ILE A 95 -33.36 -13.10 19.05
CA ILE A 95 -33.71 -12.35 20.28
C ILE A 95 -34.98 -12.92 20.89
#